data_AF-A0AAV7FB38-F1
#
_entry.id   AF-A0AAV7FB38-F1
#
_cell.length_a   1.000
_cell.length_b   1.000
_cell.length_c   1.000
_cell.angle_alpha   90.00
_cell.angle_beta   90.00
_cell.angle_gamma   90.00
#
_symmetry.space_group_name_H-M   'P 1'
#
loop_
_entity.id
_entity.type
_entity.pdbx_description
1 polymer ?
#
loop_
_entity_poly.entity_id
_entity_poly.type
_entity_poly.pdbx_seq_one_letter_code
_entity_poly.pdbx_strand_id
1 'polypeptide(L)'
;MARPILSGQLAKWALLLFQFEINFIPQRTIKGQALANFLAEHPVPAEWEYIEEFTNEEIFLVEILLPWKMYSEGATKRNGAGAGVLFVSLKDNLLSYSFVLTQTCSNNVAEYQTLLSLGIVVEMEIPQLEVYRDSALVIKQIMGEFEVKKIGLVPFWKHVGDLLAKIPQT
;
A
#
# COMPACT_ATOMS: atom_id res chain seq x y z
N MET A 1 17.05 -23.03 -30.12
CA MET A 1 16.98 -21.56 -30.08
C MET A 1 15.65 -21.17 -29.47
N ALA A 2 15.63 -20.58 -28.27
CA ALA A 2 14.40 -20.19 -27.59
C ALA A 2 13.95 -18.81 -28.09
N ARG A 3 12.69 -18.67 -28.51
CA ARG A 3 12.09 -17.36 -28.77
C ARG A 3 11.75 -16.72 -27.43
N PRO A 4 12.26 -15.52 -27.11
CA PRO A 4 11.82 -14.81 -25.91
C PRO A 4 10.34 -14.45 -26.06
N ILE A 5 9.55 -14.80 -25.05
CA ILE A 5 8.12 -14.44 -24.98
C ILE A 5 8.06 -13.04 -24.35
N LEU A 6 7.53 -12.06 -25.08
CA LEU A 6 7.22 -10.74 -24.53
C LEU A 6 5.99 -10.87 -23.61
N SER A 7 6.18 -10.80 -22.29
CA SER A 7 5.10 -10.84 -21.31
C SER A 7 5.26 -9.75 -20.25
N GLY A 8 4.15 -9.30 -19.67
CA GLY A 8 4.14 -8.33 -18.57
C GLY A 8 4.56 -6.92 -19.02
N GLN A 9 5.37 -6.25 -18.20
CA GLN A 9 5.79 -4.86 -18.44
C GLN A 9 6.49 -4.66 -19.79
N LEU A 10 7.29 -5.62 -20.26
CA LEU A 10 7.96 -5.55 -21.55
C LEU A 10 6.99 -5.51 -22.73
N ALA A 11 5.86 -6.24 -22.65
CA ALA A 11 4.82 -6.20 -23.68
C ALA A 11 4.10 -4.85 -23.69
N LYS A 12 3.88 -4.25 -22.50
CA LYS A 12 3.28 -2.92 -22.36
C LYS A 12 4.19 -1.83 -22.95
N TRP A 13 5.48 -1.87 -22.61
CA TRP A 13 6.48 -0.98 -23.21
C TRP A 13 6.58 -1.16 -24.73
N ALA A 14 6.61 -2.41 -25.22
CA ALA A 14 6.63 -2.68 -26.65
C ALA A 14 5.41 -2.09 -27.38
N LEU A 15 4.21 -2.17 -26.78
CA LEU A 15 2.99 -1.61 -27.35
C LEU A 15 2.99 -0.09 -27.39
N LEU A 16 3.51 0.57 -26.35
CA LEU A 16 3.65 2.02 -26.31
C LEU A 16 4.71 2.54 -27.28
N LEU A 17 5.79 1.79 -27.46
CA LEU A 17 6.90 2.15 -28.34
C LEU A 17 6.60 1.83 -29.81
N PHE A 18 5.63 0.96 -30.10
CA PHE A 18 5.25 0.56 -31.45
C PHE A 18 4.71 1.72 -32.31
N GLN A 19 4.17 2.76 -31.68
CA GLN A 19 3.67 3.94 -32.41
C GLN A 19 4.79 4.83 -32.97
N PHE A 20 6.04 4.58 -32.60
CA PHE A 20 7.19 5.36 -33.03
C PHE A 20 8.08 4.50 -33.94
N GLU A 21 8.59 5.10 -35.02
CA GLU A 21 9.65 4.49 -35.82
C GLU A 21 10.99 4.56 -35.08
N ILE A 22 11.25 3.58 -34.22
CA ILE A 22 12.46 3.53 -33.40
C ILE A 22 13.59 2.89 -34.20
N ASN A 23 14.52 3.73 -34.66
CA ASN A 23 15.78 3.27 -35.21
C ASN A 23 16.80 3.07 -34.08
N PHE A 24 17.11 1.81 -33.77
CA PHE A 24 18.13 1.50 -32.77
C PHE A 24 19.54 1.70 -33.36
N ILE A 25 20.27 2.67 -32.82
CA ILE A 25 21.67 2.92 -33.18
C ILE A 25 22.55 2.48 -31.99
N PRO A 26 23.31 1.38 -32.11
CA PRO A 26 24.18 0.93 -31.03
C PRO A 26 25.30 1.97 -30.77
N GLN A 27 25.25 2.64 -29.62
CA GLN A 27 26.31 3.53 -29.17
C GLN A 27 27.30 2.80 -28.26
N ARG A 28 28.60 2.98 -28.52
CA ARG A 28 29.69 2.36 -27.73
C ARG A 28 29.96 3.10 -26.41
N THR A 29 29.43 4.30 -26.23
CA THR A 29 29.52 5.11 -25.00
C THR A 29 28.44 6.19 -25.05
N ILE A 30 27.65 6.35 -23.99
CA ILE A 30 26.77 7.51 -23.83
C ILE A 30 27.66 8.68 -23.44
N LYS A 31 27.89 9.62 -24.37
CA LYS A 31 28.52 10.89 -24.00
C LYS A 31 27.49 11.66 -23.18
N GLY A 32 27.78 11.97 -21.92
CA GLY A 32 26.90 12.78 -21.06
C GLY A 32 26.44 14.09 -21.71
N GLN A 33 27.20 14.58 -22.70
CA GLN A 33 26.82 15.69 -23.57
C GLN A 33 25.48 15.50 -24.29
N ALA A 34 25.13 14.28 -24.74
CA ALA A 34 23.87 14.03 -25.42
C ALA A 34 22.67 14.24 -24.48
N LEU A 35 22.81 13.82 -23.21
CA LEU A 35 21.81 14.07 -22.18
C LEU A 35 21.71 15.55 -21.84
N ALA A 36 22.86 16.24 -21.71
CA ALA A 36 22.90 17.68 -21.45
C ALA A 36 22.23 18.49 -22.58
N ASN A 37 22.48 18.14 -23.84
CA ASN A 37 21.86 18.79 -24.99
C ASN A 37 20.34 18.56 -25.02
N PHE A 38 19.90 17.32 -24.73
CA PHE A 38 18.47 17.00 -24.66
C PHE A 38 17.74 17.84 -23.60
N LEU A 39 18.32 17.97 -22.40
CA LEU A 39 17.76 18.79 -21.32
C LEU A 39 17.78 20.29 -21.65
N ALA A 40 18.78 20.76 -22.40
CA ALA A 40 18.83 22.15 -22.87
C ALA A 40 17.75 22.46 -23.92
N GLU A 41 17.44 21.49 -24.78
CA GLU A 41 16.37 21.60 -25.78
C GLU A 41 14.96 21.43 -25.18
N HIS A 42 14.85 20.79 -24.01
CA HIS A 42 13.59 20.51 -23.30
C HIS A 42 13.66 21.03 -21.85
N PRO A 43 13.61 22.36 -21.65
CA PRO A 43 13.70 22.94 -20.32
C PRO A 43 12.53 22.48 -19.46
N VAL A 44 12.86 22.01 -18.25
CA VAL A 44 11.87 21.59 -17.26
C VAL A 44 11.13 22.84 -16.74
N PRO A 45 9.78 22.81 -16.65
CA PRO A 45 9.00 23.93 -16.14
C PRO A 45 9.42 24.35 -14.72
N ALA A 46 9.44 25.66 -14.44
CA ALA A 46 9.83 26.21 -13.13
C ALA A 46 8.94 25.76 -11.96
N GLU A 47 7.78 25.17 -12.26
CA GLU A 47 6.82 24.63 -11.30
C GLU A 47 7.18 23.21 -10.85
N TRP A 48 8.13 22.55 -11.50
CA TRP A 48 8.64 21.27 -11.04
C TRP A 48 9.64 21.52 -9.91
N GLU A 49 9.28 21.11 -8.70
CA GLU A 49 10.23 21.05 -7.58
C GLU A 49 11.38 20.12 -7.97
N TYR A 50 12.58 20.70 -8.10
CA TYR A 50 13.80 19.91 -8.19
C TYR A 50 14.09 19.36 -6.80
N ILE A 51 14.14 18.04 -6.68
CA ILE A 51 14.76 17.39 -5.53
C ILE A 51 16.26 17.57 -5.76
N GLU A 52 16.87 18.59 -5.13
CA GLU A 52 18.28 18.95 -5.37
C GLU A 52 19.27 17.98 -4.71
N GLU A 53 18.82 17.18 -3.75
CA GLU A 53 19.63 16.14 -3.11
C GLU A 53 19.19 14.77 -3.61
N PHE A 54 19.97 14.23 -4.54
CA PHE A 54 19.94 12.81 -4.88
C PHE A 54 21.23 12.18 -4.37
N THR A 55 21.24 11.80 -3.09
CA THR A 55 22.17 10.75 -2.67
C THR A 55 21.66 9.42 -3.23
N ASN A 56 22.54 8.54 -3.71
CA ASN A 56 22.14 7.21 -4.19
C ASN A 56 21.39 6.38 -3.11
N GLU A 57 21.49 6.80 -1.85
CA GLU A 57 20.79 6.25 -0.70
C GLU A 57 19.30 6.63 -0.69
N GLU A 58 18.91 7.81 -1.19
CA GLU A 58 17.54 8.30 -1.21
C GLU A 58 16.65 7.60 -2.25
N ILE A 59 17.21 7.24 -3.42
CA ILE A 59 16.49 6.45 -4.42
C ILE A 59 16.17 5.05 -3.88
N PHE A 60 17.07 4.49 -3.05
CA PHE A 60 16.83 3.24 -2.32
C PHE A 60 15.86 3.45 -1.14
N LEU A 61 15.92 4.57 -0.43
CA LEU A 61 15.00 4.89 0.67
C LEU A 61 13.55 5.07 0.19
N VAL A 62 13.31 5.73 -0.94
CA VAL A 62 11.94 5.90 -1.49
C VAL A 62 11.32 4.55 -1.87
N GLU A 63 12.10 3.61 -2.42
CA GLU A 63 11.62 2.23 -2.66
C GLU A 63 11.43 1.42 -1.36
N ILE A 64 12.17 1.72 -0.29
CA ILE A 64 12.08 1.02 1.01
C ILE A 64 10.94 1.57 1.89
N LEU A 65 10.47 2.81 1.69
CA LEU A 65 9.54 3.51 2.57
C LEU A 65 8.06 3.45 2.17
N LEU A 66 7.65 2.70 1.14
CA LEU A 66 6.20 2.57 0.89
C LEU A 66 5.52 1.82 2.06
N PRO A 67 4.40 2.29 2.61
CA PRO A 67 3.74 1.60 3.70
C PRO A 67 3.14 0.29 3.20
N TRP A 68 3.11 -0.72 4.07
CA TRP A 68 2.24 -1.87 3.84
C TRP A 68 0.79 -1.40 3.83
N LYS A 69 -0.06 -2.00 2.99
CA LYS A 69 -1.49 -1.69 2.98
C LYS A 69 -2.25 -2.85 3.61
N MET A 70 -3.10 -2.54 4.56
CA MET A 70 -4.06 -3.47 5.15
C MET A 70 -5.46 -3.07 4.73
N TYR A 71 -6.19 -3.98 4.10
CA TYR A 71 -7.62 -3.87 3.85
C TYR A 71 -8.33 -4.84 4.78
N SER A 72 -9.40 -4.41 5.43
CA SER A 72 -10.15 -5.28 6.34
C SER A 72 -11.65 -5.05 6.18
N GLU A 73 -12.46 -6.10 6.30
CA GLU A 73 -13.92 -6.03 6.15
C GLU A 73 -14.60 -7.07 7.04
N GLY A 74 -15.62 -6.64 7.78
CA GLY A 74 -16.43 -7.49 8.64
C GLY A 74 -17.77 -7.81 8.00
N ALA A 75 -18.11 -9.09 7.89
CA ALA A 75 -19.40 -9.52 7.34
C ALA A 75 -20.24 -10.22 8.41
N THR A 76 -21.53 -9.91 8.49
CA THR A 76 -22.46 -10.67 9.34
C THR A 76 -23.68 -11.13 8.57
N LYS A 77 -24.22 -12.27 8.99
CA LYS A 77 -25.47 -12.89 8.52
C LYS A 77 -26.24 -13.41 9.72
N ARG A 78 -27.51 -13.76 9.52
CA ARG A 78 -28.42 -14.22 10.60
C ARG A 78 -27.83 -15.34 11.48
N ASN A 79 -27.02 -16.23 10.88
CA ASN A 79 -26.50 -17.43 11.54
C ASN A 79 -24.97 -17.45 11.64
N GLY A 80 -24.29 -16.31 11.44
CA GLY A 80 -22.83 -16.29 11.53
C GLY A 80 -22.23 -14.95 11.17
N ALA A 81 -20.97 -14.78 11.54
CA ALA A 81 -20.19 -13.62 11.17
C ALA A 81 -18.80 -14.09 10.68
N GLY A 82 -18.16 -13.25 9.88
CA GLY A 82 -16.86 -13.50 9.32
C GLY A 82 -16.08 -12.21 9.20
N ALA A 83 -14.79 -12.36 8.99
CA ALA A 83 -13.85 -11.26 8.87
C ALA A 83 -12.86 -11.60 7.77
N GLY A 84 -12.61 -10.64 6.90
CA GLY A 84 -11.61 -10.69 5.84
C GLY A 84 -10.53 -9.65 6.09
N VAL A 85 -9.28 -10.02 5.86
CA VAL A 85 -8.13 -9.12 5.92
C VAL A 85 -7.19 -9.42 4.76
N LEU A 86 -6.72 -8.39 4.08
CA LEU A 86 -5.73 -8.47 3.02
C LEU A 86 -4.58 -7.53 3.36
N PHE A 87 -3.37 -8.08 3.45
CA PHE A 87 -2.14 -7.29 3.48
C PHE A 87 -1.50 -7.26 2.10
N VAL A 88 -1.10 -6.08 1.67
CA VAL A 88 -0.29 -5.85 0.47
C VAL A 88 1.05 -5.32 0.95
N SER A 89 2.09 -6.11 0.72
CA SER A 89 3.45 -5.69 1.04
C SER A 89 3.99 -4.70 0.00
N LEU A 90 5.11 -4.07 0.34
CA LEU A 90 5.95 -3.26 -0.53
C LEU A 90 6.17 -3.80 -1.95
N LYS A 91 6.28 -5.12 -2.08
CA LYS A 91 6.58 -5.81 -3.35
C LYS A 91 5.34 -6.32 -4.06
N ASP A 92 4.17 -5.75 -3.73
CA ASP A 92 2.84 -6.18 -4.18
C ASP A 92 2.50 -7.65 -3.86
N ASN A 93 3.20 -8.27 -2.89
CA ASN A 93 2.81 -9.59 -2.41
C ASN A 93 1.55 -9.49 -1.55
N LEU A 94 0.61 -10.41 -1.79
CA LEU A 94 -0.68 -10.46 -1.12
C LEU A 94 -0.70 -11.53 -0.03
N LEU A 95 -1.05 -11.16 1.20
CA LEU A 95 -1.36 -12.08 2.29
C LEU A 95 -2.84 -11.92 2.66
N SER A 96 -3.66 -12.90 2.29
CA SER A 96 -5.10 -12.89 2.54
C SER A 96 -5.47 -13.82 3.68
N TYR A 97 -6.23 -13.31 4.64
CA TYR A 97 -6.79 -14.05 5.75
C TYR A 97 -8.31 -13.92 5.74
N SER A 98 -8.99 -15.04 5.97
CA SER A 98 -10.42 -15.03 6.23
C SER A 98 -10.71 -15.96 7.40
N PHE A 99 -11.58 -15.52 8.30
CA PHE A 99 -11.92 -16.28 9.48
C PHE A 99 -13.41 -16.16 9.81
N VAL A 100 -13.97 -17.27 10.30
CA VAL A 100 -15.33 -17.33 10.81
C VAL A 100 -15.28 -16.92 12.28
N LEU A 101 -16.13 -15.96 12.64
CA LEU A 101 -16.27 -15.52 14.01
C LEU A 101 -17.11 -16.54 14.77
N THR A 102 -16.60 -17.00 15.91
CA THR A 102 -17.20 -18.09 16.70
C THR A 102 -18.56 -17.74 17.30
N GLN A 103 -18.88 -16.44 17.37
CA GLN A 103 -20.16 -15.93 17.84
C GLN A 103 -20.80 -15.05 16.79
N THR A 104 -22.13 -15.11 16.69
CA THR A 104 -22.91 -14.14 15.94
C THR A 104 -22.73 -12.77 16.57
N CYS A 105 -22.41 -11.76 15.76
CA CYS A 105 -22.20 -10.41 16.22
C CYS A 105 -22.86 -9.40 15.27
N SER A 106 -22.95 -8.13 15.69
CA SER A 106 -23.42 -7.04 14.80
C SER A 106 -22.31 -6.64 13.81
N ASN A 107 -22.67 -6.05 12.66
CA ASN A 107 -21.71 -5.54 11.67
C ASN A 107 -20.56 -4.73 12.32
N ASN A 108 -20.87 -3.77 13.19
CA ASN A 108 -19.85 -2.96 13.85
C ASN A 108 -18.87 -3.80 14.70
N VAL A 109 -19.33 -4.90 15.31
CA VAL A 109 -18.45 -5.79 16.08
C VAL A 109 -17.57 -6.60 15.13
N ALA A 110 -18.10 -7.09 14.01
CA ALA A 110 -17.30 -7.77 13.01
C ALA A 110 -16.21 -6.85 12.43
N GLU A 111 -16.54 -5.60 12.13
CA GLU A 111 -15.58 -4.57 11.69
C GLU A 111 -14.48 -4.31 12.73
N TYR A 112 -14.83 -4.25 14.01
CA TYR A 112 -13.84 -4.11 15.08
C TYR A 112 -13.01 -5.38 15.30
N GLN A 113 -13.54 -6.56 14.98
CA GLN A 113 -12.82 -7.81 15.10
C GLN A 113 -11.81 -8.02 13.99
N THR A 114 -12.09 -7.56 12.77
CA THR A 114 -11.12 -7.62 11.66
C THR A 114 -9.86 -6.85 12.01
N LEU A 115 -10.03 -5.71 12.70
CA LEU A 115 -8.97 -4.86 13.23
C LEU A 115 -8.03 -5.51 14.24
N LEU A 116 -8.43 -6.61 14.88
CA LEU A 116 -7.54 -7.35 15.77
C LEU A 116 -6.37 -7.99 15.01
N SER A 117 -6.46 -8.10 13.67
CA SER A 117 -5.33 -8.52 12.84
C SER A 117 -4.18 -7.53 12.82
N LEU A 118 -4.32 -6.32 13.37
CA LEU A 118 -3.18 -5.46 13.68
C LEU A 118 -2.17 -6.14 14.61
N GLY A 119 -2.59 -7.15 15.39
CA GLY A 119 -1.67 -8.01 16.13
C GLY A 119 -0.63 -8.69 15.24
N ILE A 120 -1.01 -9.10 14.02
CA ILE A 120 -0.09 -9.69 13.03
C ILE A 120 0.93 -8.65 12.58
N VAL A 121 0.48 -7.40 12.38
CA VAL A 121 1.37 -6.29 11.99
C VAL A 121 2.42 -6.03 13.06
N VAL A 122 2.00 -6.02 14.33
CA VAL A 122 2.90 -5.86 15.48
C VAL A 122 3.88 -7.03 15.57
N GLU A 123 3.43 -8.27 15.39
CA GLU A 123 4.27 -9.47 15.42
C GLU A 123 5.27 -9.53 14.26
N MET A 124 4.88 -9.02 13.09
CA MET A 124 5.76 -8.92 11.91
C MET A 124 6.68 -7.69 11.94
N GLU A 125 6.61 -6.85 12.98
CA GLU A 125 7.39 -5.62 13.11
C GLU A 125 7.31 -4.72 11.87
N ILE A 126 6.13 -4.61 11.27
CA ILE A 126 5.93 -3.80 10.06
C ILE A 126 6.15 -2.31 10.41
N PRO A 127 7.09 -1.62 9.74
CA PRO A 127 7.52 -0.29 10.15
C PRO A 127 6.52 0.82 9.79
N GLN A 128 5.76 0.63 8.70
CA GLN A 128 4.75 1.59 8.24
C GLN A 128 3.53 0.85 7.68
N LEU A 129 2.33 1.29 8.07
CA LEU A 129 1.07 0.66 7.69
C LEU A 129 -0.01 1.69 7.37
N GLU A 130 -0.64 1.53 6.21
CA GLU A 130 -1.90 2.19 5.87
C GLU A 130 -3.06 1.21 6.03
N VAL A 131 -4.08 1.60 6.80
CA VAL A 131 -5.27 0.76 7.05
C VAL A 131 -6.47 1.32 6.32
N TYR A 132 -7.00 0.53 5.40
CA TYR A 132 -8.18 0.84 4.58
C TYR A 132 -9.40 0.05 5.07
N ARG A 133 -10.52 0.75 5.22
CA ARG A 133 -11.83 0.19 5.60
C ARG A 133 -12.96 0.94 4.92
N ASP A 134 -14.10 0.27 4.80
CA ASP A 134 -15.35 0.82 4.30
C ASP A 134 -16.25 1.41 5.42
N SER A 135 -16.07 0.96 6.66
CA SER A 135 -16.85 1.42 7.81
C SER A 135 -16.44 2.81 8.32
N ALA A 136 -17.07 3.85 7.77
CA ALA A 136 -16.85 5.25 8.18
C ALA A 136 -17.04 5.49 9.69
N LEU A 137 -17.97 4.77 10.34
CA LEU A 137 -18.16 4.85 11.78
C LEU A 137 -16.91 4.42 12.54
N VAL A 138 -16.36 3.24 12.21
CA VAL A 138 -15.20 2.67 12.90
C VAL A 138 -13.96 3.51 12.65
N ILE A 139 -13.78 4.02 11.43
CA ILE A 139 -12.69 4.95 11.08
C ILE A 139 -12.76 6.18 12.00
N LYS A 140 -13.90 6.88 12.04
CA LYS A 140 -14.06 8.08 12.86
C LYS A 140 -13.89 7.82 14.36
N GLN A 141 -14.28 6.64 14.84
CA GLN A 141 -14.08 6.26 16.24
C GLN A 141 -12.61 6.00 16.58
N ILE A 142 -11.84 5.42 15.66
CA ILE A 142 -10.40 5.19 15.84
C ILE A 142 -9.61 6.49 15.74
N MET A 143 -10.00 7.37 14.81
CA MET A 143 -9.41 8.71 14.66
C MET A 143 -9.76 9.65 15.82
N GLY A 144 -10.61 9.23 16.77
CA GLY A 144 -11.04 10.03 17.91
C GLY A 144 -12.07 11.11 17.58
N GLU A 145 -12.56 11.17 16.33
CA GLU A 145 -13.60 12.11 15.93
C GLU A 145 -14.95 11.76 16.56
N PHE A 146 -15.25 10.46 16.68
CA PHE A 146 -16.51 9.94 17.21
C PHE A 146 -16.31 9.15 18.51
N GLU A 147 -17.21 9.37 19.47
CA GLU A 147 -17.22 8.58 20.71
C GLU A 147 -17.77 7.15 20.51
N VAL A 148 -17.20 6.20 21.25
CA VAL A 148 -17.70 4.83 21.34
C VAL A 148 -18.70 4.72 22.49
N LYS A 149 -19.99 4.95 22.20
CA LYS A 149 -21.06 4.90 23.22
C LYS A 149 -21.52 3.49 23.59
N LYS A 150 -21.44 2.54 22.64
CA LYS A 150 -21.88 1.17 22.88
C LYS A 150 -20.86 0.45 23.75
N ILE A 151 -21.24 0.11 24.98
CA ILE A 151 -20.38 -0.53 25.99
C ILE A 151 -19.66 -1.77 25.42
N GLY A 152 -20.37 -2.59 24.63
CA GLY A 152 -19.79 -3.80 24.02
C GLY A 152 -18.70 -3.54 22.96
N LEU A 153 -18.55 -2.31 22.45
CA LEU A 153 -17.48 -1.94 21.52
C LEU A 153 -16.25 -1.35 22.21
N VAL A 154 -16.40 -0.86 23.44
CA VAL A 154 -15.31 -0.22 24.20
C VAL A 154 -14.08 -1.13 24.35
N PRO A 155 -14.20 -2.44 24.65
CA PRO A 155 -13.03 -3.30 24.76
C PRO A 155 -12.24 -3.41 23.44
N PHE A 156 -12.94 -3.52 22.31
CA PHE A 156 -12.31 -3.59 20.99
C PHE A 156 -11.62 -2.28 20.65
N TRP A 157 -12.30 -1.15 20.84
CA TRP A 157 -11.72 0.16 20.57
C TRP A 157 -10.45 0.41 21.39
N LYS A 158 -10.47 0.09 22.68
CA LYS A 158 -9.26 0.19 23.54
C LYS A 158 -8.13 -0.69 23.02
N HIS A 159 -8.41 -1.97 22.75
CA HIS A 159 -7.39 -2.91 22.31
C HIS A 159 -6.79 -2.53 20.94
N VAL A 160 -7.62 -2.06 20.01
CA VAL A 160 -7.16 -1.53 18.72
C VAL A 160 -6.27 -0.31 18.93
N GLY A 161 -6.65 0.61 19.84
CA GLY A 161 -5.80 1.72 20.25
C GLY A 161 -4.44 1.26 20.78
N ASP A 162 -4.41 0.24 21.64
CA ASP A 162 -3.17 -0.34 22.20
C ASP A 162 -2.28 -0.98 21.11
N LEU A 163 -2.89 -1.59 20.08
CA LEU A 163 -2.16 -2.15 18.94
C LEU A 163 -1.59 -1.05 18.04
N LEU A 164 -2.37 -0.02 17.73
CA LEU A 164 -1.94 1.11 16.92
C LEU A 164 -0.81 1.90 17.60
N ALA A 165 -0.82 2.00 18.92
CA ALA A 165 0.24 2.64 19.69
C ALA A 165 1.58 1.90 19.63
N LYS A 166 1.58 0.60 19.26
CA LYS A 166 2.79 -0.21 19.10
C LYS A 166 3.36 -0.16 17.68
N ILE A 167 2.55 0.25 16.72
CA ILE A 167 2.99 0.39 15.32
C ILE A 167 3.63 1.79 15.21
N PRO A 168 4.87 1.90 14.70
CA PRO A 168 5.52 3.19 14.54
C PRO A 168 4.65 4.15 13.72
N GLN A 169 4.38 5.32 14.28
CA GLN A 169 3.73 6.43 13.57
C GLN A 169 4.87 7.29 13.01
N THR A 170 4.94 7.46 11.69
CA THR A 170 5.82 8.46 11.06
C THR A 170 5.25 9.86 11.18
#